data_AF-A0AA39GD59-F1
#
_entry.id   AF-A0AA39GD59-F1
#
_cell.length_a   1.000
_cell.length_b   1.000
_cell.length_c   1.000
_cell.angle_alpha   90.00
_cell.angle_beta   90.00
_cell.angle_gamma   90.00
#
_symmetry.space_group_name_H-M   'P 1'
#
loop_
_entity.id
_entity.type
_entity.pdbx_description
1 polymer ?
#
loop_
_entity_poly.entity_id
_entity_poly.type
_entity_poly.pdbx_seq_one_letter_code
_entity_poly.pdbx_strand_id
1 'polypeptide(L)'
;MLTRRVQAFYSSLIRYSVTWTMVWAWFIIRTWDYRLWPIPLFCVKQRHDLSAWNMRLSAVSQSLGFLALTSTAAAQAIRPPGHTDFSSWWPVREFKDAQQANLTRLFAEADKVVKDDLSYDFAYRCIWKNALYPEIGEVLGGSGFVKPSKAFDNLYFIGEVAVTAWAVDTGDGLIIIDALYNGDEIERVLIPGLQSFGFEMSDVKGVIITHEHIDHYGGAGYIQKEFGTTIYASEQVWEALDGVEGCPVRDQTLADGDKVTIGGYSLTAYHTPGHSPGCMSLMIPVTDNGEPHLAGLYGGGGVPSSAGDKVTQMESFARFAELVEEQGADALLSNHVTQDRSLQNLEILAHRECSQGGEGEAKSCNARNPYIVGVDRFVRYLQTMSICVEVTAARNNQDLYY
;
A
#
# COMPACT_ATOMS: atom_id res chain seq x y z
N MET A 1 46.12 35.79 -1.75
CA MET A 1 46.48 34.43 -2.22
C MET A 1 45.29 33.47 -2.33
N LEU A 2 44.07 33.81 -1.91
CA LEU A 2 42.91 32.90 -1.99
C LEU A 2 42.10 32.96 -3.30
N THR A 3 42.30 33.97 -4.15
CA THR A 3 41.50 34.18 -5.37
C THR A 3 42.06 33.52 -6.64
N ARG A 4 43.37 33.19 -6.68
CA ARG A 4 43.97 32.49 -7.84
C ARG A 4 43.75 30.97 -7.83
N ARG A 5 43.42 30.35 -6.69
CA ARG A 5 43.17 28.90 -6.59
C ARG A 5 41.74 28.50 -6.98
N VAL A 6 40.77 29.41 -6.92
CA VAL A 6 39.37 29.14 -7.29
C VAL A 6 39.16 29.19 -8.81
N GLN A 7 39.85 30.09 -9.53
CA GLN A 7 39.79 30.17 -11.00
C GLN A 7 40.42 28.95 -11.71
N ALA A 8 41.45 28.33 -11.11
CA ALA A 8 42.08 27.12 -11.66
C ALA A 8 41.19 25.87 -11.53
N PHE A 9 40.32 25.81 -10.52
CA PHE A 9 39.41 24.68 -10.30
C PHE A 9 38.22 24.69 -11.29
N TYR A 10 37.64 25.87 -11.54
CA TYR A 10 36.54 26.03 -12.51
C TYR A 10 36.96 25.83 -13.97
N SER A 11 38.21 26.17 -14.33
CA SER A 11 38.72 26.00 -15.69
C SER A 11 38.95 24.52 -16.06
N SER A 12 39.20 23.66 -15.06
CA SER A 12 39.38 22.22 -15.23
C SER A 12 38.04 21.48 -15.38
N LEU A 13 37.00 21.88 -14.64
CA LEU A 13 35.65 21.28 -14.72
C LEU A 13 34.98 21.50 -16.09
N ILE A 14 35.21 22.64 -16.73
CA ILE A 14 34.67 22.95 -18.07
C ILE A 14 35.38 22.15 -19.18
N ARG A 15 36.65 21.73 -18.99
CA ARG A 15 37.34 20.83 -19.95
C ARG A 15 36.93 19.36 -19.80
N TYR A 16 36.49 18.95 -18.61
CA TYR A 16 35.99 17.59 -18.36
C TYR A 16 34.54 17.36 -18.84
N SER A 17 33.69 18.39 -18.89
CA SER A 17 32.31 18.24 -19.39
C SER A 17 32.19 18.16 -20.91
N VAL A 18 33.12 18.78 -21.65
CA VAL A 18 33.11 18.83 -23.13
C VAL A 18 33.67 17.53 -23.75
N THR A 19 34.49 16.77 -23.02
CA THR A 19 35.05 15.49 -23.51
C THR A 19 34.07 14.32 -23.38
N TRP A 20 33.11 14.36 -22.44
CA TRP A 20 32.11 13.29 -22.24
C TRP A 20 30.91 13.37 -23.20
N THR A 21 30.55 14.57 -23.67
CA THR A 21 29.47 14.75 -24.64
C THR A 21 29.83 14.25 -26.04
N MET A 22 31.11 14.17 -26.39
CA MET A 22 31.56 13.65 -27.69
C MET A 22 31.66 12.11 -27.77
N VAL A 23 31.75 11.40 -26.64
CA VAL A 23 31.84 9.93 -26.62
C VAL A 23 30.47 9.27 -26.81
N TRP A 24 29.39 9.90 -26.35
CA TRP A 24 28.02 9.39 -26.53
C TRP A 24 27.45 9.62 -27.94
N ALA A 25 27.84 10.70 -28.61
CA ALA A 25 27.42 10.96 -29.99
C ALA A 25 28.01 9.95 -31.00
N TRP A 26 29.12 9.28 -30.67
CA TRP A 26 29.76 8.30 -31.54
C TRP A 26 29.15 6.88 -31.41
N PHE A 27 28.56 6.56 -30.26
CA PHE A 27 27.98 5.23 -30.01
C PHE A 27 26.55 5.08 -30.58
N ILE A 28 25.78 6.16 -30.63
CA ILE A 28 24.40 6.15 -31.14
C ILE A 28 24.33 6.03 -32.68
N ILE A 29 25.41 6.33 -33.40
CA ILE A 29 25.44 6.32 -34.87
C ILE A 29 25.75 4.92 -35.47
N ARG A 30 26.11 3.90 -34.66
CA ARG A 30 26.63 2.63 -35.20
C ARG A 30 25.74 1.38 -35.08
N THR A 31 24.54 1.46 -34.54
CA THR A 31 23.70 0.26 -34.36
C THR A 31 22.21 0.50 -34.64
N TRP A 32 21.86 1.07 -35.80
CA TRP A 32 20.49 1.00 -36.32
C TRP A 32 20.54 0.58 -37.79
N ASP A 33 20.30 -0.71 -38.02
CA ASP A 33 20.13 -1.35 -39.33
C ASP A 33 18.63 -1.37 -39.64
N TYR A 34 18.19 -0.60 -40.64
CA TYR A 34 16.90 -0.80 -41.28
C TYR A 34 17.10 -0.79 -42.79
N ARG A 35 16.91 -1.98 -43.38
CA ARG A 35 16.60 -2.18 -44.79
C ARG A 35 15.24 -1.55 -45.11
N LEU A 36 15.14 -0.83 -46.23
CA LEU A 36 14.14 -0.96 -47.32
C LEU A 36 13.99 0.36 -48.15
N TRP A 37 14.65 0.36 -49.33
CA TRP A 37 14.27 0.82 -50.70
C TRP A 37 13.51 2.17 -51.02
N PRO A 38 13.50 2.67 -52.29
CA PRO A 38 13.98 4.03 -52.66
C PRO A 38 12.90 4.93 -53.34
N ILE A 39 13.29 6.11 -53.91
CA ILE A 39 12.69 6.92 -55.03
C ILE A 39 12.67 8.47 -54.70
N PRO A 40 12.89 9.44 -55.63
CA PRO A 40 14.22 10.03 -55.90
C PRO A 40 14.28 11.59 -55.87
N LEU A 41 15.49 12.09 -56.08
CA LEU A 41 15.97 13.46 -56.38
C LEU A 41 14.99 14.49 -57.00
N PHE A 42 15.10 15.74 -56.54
CA PHE A 42 15.11 16.92 -57.43
C PHE A 42 16.11 18.00 -56.95
N CYS A 43 16.89 18.50 -57.92
CA CYS A 43 17.87 19.58 -57.88
C CYS A 43 17.31 20.94 -57.43
N VAL A 44 18.18 21.86 -56.96
CA VAL A 44 18.61 23.07 -57.72
C VAL A 44 19.71 23.87 -56.98
N LYS A 45 20.83 23.96 -57.70
CA LYS A 45 21.91 24.97 -57.81
C LYS A 45 21.57 26.41 -57.38
N GLN A 46 22.45 27.12 -56.68
CA GLN A 46 23.43 28.08 -57.27
C GLN A 46 24.23 28.88 -56.23
N ARG A 47 25.53 29.02 -56.50
CA ARG A 47 26.48 29.97 -55.89
C ARG A 47 26.29 31.37 -56.52
N HIS A 48 26.67 32.45 -55.84
CA HIS A 48 27.90 33.21 -56.14
C HIS A 48 28.07 34.48 -55.29
N ASP A 49 29.26 34.51 -54.71
CA ASP A 49 30.17 35.54 -54.20
C ASP A 49 30.09 37.03 -54.62
N LEU A 50 30.47 37.82 -53.60
CA LEU A 50 31.44 38.93 -53.54
C LEU A 50 31.11 40.37 -53.99
N SER A 51 31.36 41.24 -53.00
CA SER A 51 32.10 42.52 -53.06
C SER A 51 31.31 43.82 -53.22
N ALA A 52 31.22 44.56 -52.10
CA ALA A 52 31.31 46.01 -52.10
C ALA A 52 32.04 46.45 -50.82
N TRP A 53 33.22 47.02 -51.01
CA TRP A 53 34.12 47.52 -49.98
C TRP A 53 33.80 48.99 -49.62
N ASN A 54 34.11 49.33 -48.36
CA ASN A 54 34.51 50.64 -47.81
C ASN A 54 33.48 51.75 -47.60
N MET A 55 33.20 52.05 -46.32
CA MET A 55 33.42 53.41 -45.76
C MET A 55 33.48 53.45 -44.22
N ARG A 56 34.67 53.79 -43.72
CA ARG A 56 35.00 54.75 -42.64
C ARG A 56 34.27 54.67 -41.28
N LEU A 57 35.02 54.16 -40.29
CA LEU A 57 35.29 54.76 -38.97
C LEU A 57 34.34 55.89 -38.51
N SER A 58 33.22 55.53 -37.86
CA SER A 58 32.51 56.40 -36.90
C SER A 58 31.69 55.64 -35.84
N ALA A 59 31.85 54.32 -35.69
CA ALA A 59 31.00 53.49 -34.83
C ALA A 59 31.71 52.95 -33.57
N VAL A 60 32.61 53.73 -32.94
CA VAL A 60 33.20 53.35 -31.63
C VAL A 60 32.83 54.32 -30.50
N SER A 61 32.08 55.40 -30.77
CA SER A 61 31.60 56.32 -29.72
C SER A 61 30.10 56.25 -29.40
N GLN A 62 29.33 55.35 -30.04
CA GLN A 62 27.90 55.17 -29.73
C GLN A 62 27.57 53.94 -28.86
N SER A 63 28.55 53.10 -28.51
CA SER A 63 28.31 51.90 -27.70
C SER A 63 28.50 52.10 -26.18
N LEU A 64 28.98 53.26 -25.74
CA LEU A 64 29.18 53.56 -24.32
C LEU A 64 28.01 54.33 -23.67
N GLY A 65 27.06 54.84 -24.46
CA GLY A 65 25.83 55.46 -23.96
C GLY A 65 24.67 54.49 -23.69
N PHE A 66 24.71 53.27 -24.27
CA PHE A 66 23.64 52.28 -24.13
C PHE A 66 23.84 51.31 -22.94
N LEU A 67 24.98 51.38 -22.27
CA LEU A 67 25.29 50.56 -21.08
C LEU A 67 25.04 51.28 -19.75
N ALA A 68 24.58 52.54 -19.77
CA ALA A 68 24.30 53.33 -18.57
C ALA A 68 22.80 53.58 -18.29
N LEU A 69 21.90 53.15 -19.18
CA LEU A 69 20.43 53.26 -18.97
C LEU A 69 19.72 51.91 -18.81
N THR A 70 20.45 50.80 -18.73
CA THR A 70 19.88 49.50 -18.35
C THR A 70 20.25 49.07 -16.92
N SER A 71 21.10 49.83 -16.21
CA SER A 71 21.54 49.49 -14.86
C SER A 71 20.55 49.82 -13.74
N THR A 72 19.45 50.54 -14.02
CA THR A 72 18.37 50.76 -13.04
C THR A 72 17.13 49.90 -13.29
N ALA A 73 16.94 49.37 -14.51
CA ALA A 73 15.85 48.42 -14.80
C ALA A 73 16.27 46.94 -14.60
N ALA A 74 17.57 46.64 -14.65
CA ALA A 74 18.08 45.29 -14.38
C ALA A 74 18.43 45.03 -12.89
N ALA A 75 18.24 46.02 -12.01
CA ALA A 75 18.47 45.87 -10.57
C ALA A 75 17.23 45.34 -9.79
N GLN A 76 16.10 45.09 -10.46
CA GLN A 76 14.86 44.58 -9.84
C GLN A 76 14.49 43.14 -10.22
N ALA A 77 15.36 42.39 -10.90
CA ALA A 77 15.02 41.01 -11.31
C ALA A 77 16.13 39.97 -11.10
N ILE A 78 17.12 40.24 -10.26
CA ILE A 78 17.89 39.15 -9.64
C ILE A 78 17.29 38.95 -8.26
N ARG A 79 16.15 38.23 -8.22
CA ARG A 79 15.74 37.59 -6.97
C ARG A 79 16.91 36.67 -6.57
N PRO A 80 17.29 36.61 -5.28
CA PRO A 80 18.18 35.53 -4.81
C PRO A 80 17.61 34.21 -5.35
N PRO A 81 18.43 33.19 -5.70
CA PRO A 81 17.93 31.93 -6.23
C PRO A 81 16.75 31.52 -5.36
N GLY A 82 15.55 31.62 -5.94
CA GLY A 82 14.33 31.48 -5.16
C GLY A 82 14.45 30.13 -4.51
N HIS A 83 14.35 30.08 -3.18
CA HIS A 83 14.05 28.81 -2.54
C HIS A 83 12.79 28.32 -3.25
N THR A 84 12.95 27.30 -4.09
CA THR A 84 11.80 26.58 -4.60
C THR A 84 11.12 26.06 -3.36
N ASP A 85 9.97 26.62 -3.05
CA ASP A 85 9.21 26.19 -1.90
C ASP A 85 8.54 24.85 -2.25
N PHE A 86 9.26 23.76 -1.99
CA PHE A 86 8.78 22.41 -2.25
C PHE A 86 7.55 22.05 -1.42
N SER A 87 7.23 22.79 -0.35
CA SER A 87 5.97 22.58 0.39
C SER A 87 4.73 22.97 -0.41
N SER A 88 4.89 23.69 -1.53
CA SER A 88 3.82 23.96 -2.48
C SER A 88 3.59 22.85 -3.50
N TRP A 89 4.54 21.91 -3.65
CA TRP A 89 4.46 20.82 -4.63
C TRP A 89 3.82 19.56 -4.05
N TRP A 90 3.99 19.34 -2.75
CA TRP A 90 3.29 18.31 -1.98
C TRP A 90 2.89 18.92 -0.64
N PRO A 91 1.61 18.84 -0.23
CA PRO A 91 1.23 19.23 1.12
C PRO A 91 1.80 18.22 2.11
N VAL A 92 2.99 18.53 2.62
CA VAL A 92 3.59 17.78 3.73
C VAL A 92 2.88 18.19 5.00
N ARG A 93 2.35 17.22 5.74
CA ARG A 93 1.73 17.49 7.03
C ARG A 93 2.81 17.88 8.03
N GLU A 94 2.71 19.09 8.58
CA GLU A 94 3.55 19.51 9.71
C GLU A 94 2.94 19.08 11.04
N PHE A 95 3.74 18.45 11.89
CA PHE A 95 3.38 18.11 13.27
C PHE A 95 4.07 19.06 14.25
N LYS A 96 3.52 20.27 14.39
CA LYS A 96 4.15 21.38 15.12
C LYS A 96 4.40 21.06 16.60
N ASP A 97 3.50 20.30 17.19
CA ASP A 97 3.54 19.95 18.63
C ASP A 97 4.02 18.51 18.87
N ALA A 98 4.64 17.87 17.87
CA ALA A 98 5.10 16.49 18.00
C ALA A 98 6.13 16.31 19.13
N GLN A 99 6.00 15.19 19.84
CA GLN A 99 6.92 14.76 20.88
C GLN A 99 8.23 14.22 20.27
N GLN A 100 9.14 15.12 19.88
CA GLN A 100 10.37 14.78 19.13
C GLN A 100 11.26 13.73 19.79
N ALA A 101 11.39 13.78 21.13
CA ALA A 101 12.14 12.78 21.88
C ALA A 101 11.49 11.39 21.78
N ASN A 102 10.16 11.32 21.86
CA ASN A 102 9.41 10.07 21.69
C ASN A 102 9.59 9.51 20.28
N LEU A 103 9.47 10.36 19.25
CA LEU A 103 9.69 9.93 17.86
C LEU A 103 11.10 9.36 17.64
N THR A 104 12.12 10.01 18.19
CA THR A 104 13.51 9.53 18.08
C THR A 104 13.69 8.16 18.73
N ARG A 105 13.12 7.97 19.94
CA ARG A 105 13.13 6.70 20.66
C ARG A 105 12.39 5.61 19.88
N LEU A 106 11.17 5.89 19.44
CA LEU A 106 10.30 4.94 18.74
C LEU A 106 10.91 4.47 17.42
N PHE A 107 11.57 5.35 16.66
CA PHE A 107 12.29 4.94 15.46
C PHE A 107 13.49 4.06 15.76
N ALA A 108 14.24 4.32 16.83
CA ALA A 108 15.32 3.45 17.28
C ALA A 108 14.82 2.09 17.82
N GLU A 109 13.59 2.02 18.33
CA GLU A 109 12.93 0.77 18.69
C GLU A 109 12.45 0.00 17.46
N ALA A 110 11.88 0.71 16.48
CA ALA A 110 11.49 0.13 15.19
C ALA A 110 12.68 -0.55 14.50
N ASP A 111 13.86 0.08 14.49
CA ASP A 111 15.08 -0.49 13.88
C ASP A 111 15.50 -1.85 14.46
N LYS A 112 15.04 -2.21 15.68
CA LYS A 112 15.34 -3.52 16.29
C LYS A 112 14.38 -4.62 15.83
N VAL A 113 13.18 -4.26 15.41
CA VAL A 113 12.07 -5.17 15.07
C VAL A 113 11.88 -5.28 13.55
N VAL A 114 11.94 -4.13 12.88
CA VAL A 114 11.74 -3.96 11.43
C VAL A 114 13.02 -4.33 10.70
N LYS A 115 13.15 -5.61 10.36
CA LYS A 115 14.16 -6.08 9.42
C LYS A 115 13.71 -5.81 7.98
N ASP A 116 14.54 -6.15 7.00
CA ASP A 116 14.26 -5.95 5.58
C ASP A 116 12.89 -6.49 5.15
N ASP A 117 12.44 -7.58 5.77
CA ASP A 117 11.16 -8.25 5.49
C ASP A 117 9.92 -7.46 5.91
N LEU A 118 10.03 -6.48 6.82
CA LEU A 118 8.96 -5.61 7.31
C LEU A 118 9.11 -4.14 6.86
N SER A 119 10.14 -3.82 6.09
CA SER A 119 10.44 -2.45 5.64
C SER A 119 9.25 -1.78 4.94
N TYR A 120 8.54 -2.49 4.06
CA TYR A 120 7.32 -1.99 3.42
C TYR A 120 6.20 -1.74 4.43
N ASP A 121 5.96 -2.68 5.34
CA ASP A 121 4.86 -2.58 6.32
C ASP A 121 5.07 -1.38 7.24
N PHE A 122 6.31 -1.19 7.71
CA PHE A 122 6.70 -0.02 8.47
C PHE A 122 6.58 1.27 7.65
N ALA A 123 7.12 1.33 6.43
CA ALA A 123 7.06 2.53 5.61
C ALA A 123 5.61 2.93 5.30
N TYR A 124 4.77 1.98 4.89
CA TYR A 124 3.37 2.23 4.60
C TYR A 124 2.62 2.69 5.84
N ARG A 125 2.77 2.00 6.98
CA ARG A 125 1.92 2.20 8.17
C ARG A 125 2.42 3.30 9.10
N CYS A 126 3.72 3.43 9.28
CA CYS A 126 4.33 4.40 10.18
C CYS A 126 4.73 5.71 9.47
N ILE A 127 4.93 5.74 8.15
CA ILE A 127 5.51 6.90 7.45
C ILE A 127 4.54 7.51 6.43
N TRP A 128 4.00 6.71 5.52
CA TRP A 128 3.18 7.21 4.41
C TRP A 128 1.72 7.42 4.83
N LYS A 129 1.07 6.39 5.36
CA LYS A 129 -0.32 6.43 5.80
C LYS A 129 -0.45 7.28 7.06
N ASN A 130 -1.39 8.23 7.06
CA ASN A 130 -1.79 9.10 8.19
C ASN A 130 -0.74 10.06 8.76
N ALA A 131 0.47 10.07 8.20
CA ALA A 131 1.63 10.66 8.83
C ALA A 131 2.21 11.81 8.02
N LEU A 132 3.08 11.55 7.05
CA LEU A 132 3.78 12.62 6.33
C LEU A 132 3.14 12.98 4.99
N TYR A 133 2.44 12.03 4.36
CA TYR A 133 1.94 12.14 2.98
C TYR A 133 0.50 11.61 2.83
N PRO A 134 -0.50 12.26 3.45
CA PRO A 134 -1.88 11.78 3.44
C PRO A 134 -2.46 11.59 2.03
N GLU A 135 -2.12 12.48 1.09
CA GLU A 135 -2.57 12.38 -0.32
C GLU A 135 -2.06 11.10 -1.01
N ILE A 136 -0.84 10.63 -0.71
CA ILE A 136 -0.31 9.38 -1.28
C ILE A 136 -1.08 8.17 -0.74
N GLY A 137 -1.52 8.23 0.52
CA GLY A 137 -2.32 7.18 1.15
C GLY A 137 -3.75 7.11 0.60
N GLU A 138 -4.39 8.26 0.36
CA GLU A 138 -5.77 8.33 -0.16
C GLU A 138 -5.87 7.94 -1.63
N VAL A 139 -4.89 8.26 -2.47
CA VAL A 139 -4.88 7.89 -3.90
C VAL A 139 -4.85 6.36 -4.11
N LEU A 140 -4.41 5.59 -3.12
CA LEU A 140 -4.41 4.13 -3.16
C LEU A 140 -5.74 3.49 -2.72
N GLY A 141 -6.74 4.27 -2.30
CA GLY A 141 -8.00 3.78 -1.72
C GLY A 141 -9.24 3.89 -2.62
N GLY A 142 -9.08 4.09 -3.92
CA GLY A 142 -10.21 4.10 -4.86
C GLY A 142 -10.77 2.69 -5.07
N SER A 143 -12.07 2.55 -5.32
CA SER A 143 -12.68 1.25 -5.63
C SER A 143 -12.19 0.71 -6.98
N GLY A 144 -11.87 -0.58 -7.02
CA GLY A 144 -11.30 -1.20 -8.21
C GLY A 144 -11.38 -2.71 -8.20
N PHE A 145 -11.64 -3.31 -9.36
CA PHE A 145 -11.72 -4.75 -9.50
C PHE A 145 -10.34 -5.39 -9.32
N VAL A 146 -10.25 -6.34 -8.38
CA VAL A 146 -9.13 -7.26 -8.26
C VAL A 146 -9.60 -8.62 -8.77
N LYS A 147 -8.78 -9.27 -9.59
CA LYS A 147 -9.11 -10.59 -10.11
C LYS A 147 -9.30 -11.57 -8.93
N PRO A 148 -10.46 -12.24 -8.81
CA PRO A 148 -10.68 -13.28 -7.82
C PRO A 148 -9.55 -14.31 -7.90
N SER A 149 -8.96 -14.63 -6.75
CA SER A 149 -7.75 -15.45 -6.71
C SER A 149 -7.76 -16.45 -5.56
N LYS A 150 -7.16 -17.61 -5.77
CA LYS A 150 -7.04 -18.66 -4.74
C LYS A 150 -5.78 -18.39 -3.90
N ALA A 151 -5.94 -18.02 -2.62
CA ALA A 151 -4.82 -17.73 -1.72
C ALA A 151 -4.30 -18.99 -1.03
N PHE A 152 -5.20 -19.91 -0.66
CA PHE A 152 -4.90 -21.25 -0.14
C PHE A 152 -5.86 -22.25 -0.79
N ASP A 153 -5.63 -23.55 -0.61
CA ASP A 153 -6.45 -24.61 -1.19
C ASP A 153 -7.94 -24.48 -0.83
N ASN A 154 -8.25 -23.88 0.33
CA ASN A 154 -9.59 -23.66 0.86
C ASN A 154 -9.89 -22.18 1.20
N LEU A 155 -9.08 -21.23 0.69
CA LEU A 155 -9.30 -19.79 0.93
C LEU A 155 -9.19 -18.99 -0.37
N TYR A 156 -10.24 -18.23 -0.65
CA TYR A 156 -10.40 -17.49 -1.90
C TYR A 156 -10.55 -16.00 -1.63
N PHE A 157 -9.79 -15.19 -2.35
CA PHE A 157 -9.93 -13.74 -2.37
C PHE A 157 -11.08 -13.34 -3.30
N ILE A 158 -12.04 -12.60 -2.75
CA ILE A 158 -13.26 -12.12 -3.42
C ILE A 158 -13.53 -10.64 -3.08
N GLY A 159 -12.49 -9.92 -2.66
CA GLY A 159 -12.54 -8.50 -2.34
C GLY A 159 -12.20 -7.57 -3.49
N GLU A 160 -11.93 -6.33 -3.16
CA GLU A 160 -11.55 -5.27 -4.09
C GLU A 160 -10.18 -4.67 -3.75
N VAL A 161 -9.78 -3.58 -4.40
CA VAL A 161 -8.41 -3.04 -4.35
C VAL A 161 -8.09 -2.29 -3.05
N ALA A 162 -9.06 -1.91 -2.22
CA ALA A 162 -8.83 -1.30 -0.91
C ALA A 162 -9.13 -2.24 0.26
N VAL A 163 -10.19 -3.03 0.17
CA VAL A 163 -10.75 -3.89 1.21
C VAL A 163 -10.74 -5.35 0.74
N THR A 164 -10.26 -6.23 1.61
CA THR A 164 -10.32 -7.67 1.33
C THR A 164 -11.70 -8.19 1.71
N ALA A 165 -12.21 -9.14 0.93
CA ALA A 165 -13.22 -10.09 1.37
C ALA A 165 -12.71 -11.49 1.05
N TRP A 166 -12.99 -12.44 1.94
CA TRP A 166 -12.48 -13.81 1.82
C TRP A 166 -13.62 -14.82 1.85
N ALA A 167 -13.55 -15.85 1.02
CA ALA A 167 -14.40 -17.04 1.12
C ALA A 167 -13.56 -18.22 1.61
N VAL A 168 -13.97 -18.78 2.75
CA VAL A 168 -13.41 -19.99 3.33
C VAL A 168 -14.27 -21.17 2.89
N ASP A 169 -13.68 -22.10 2.16
CA ASP A 169 -14.34 -23.37 1.81
C ASP A 169 -14.17 -24.37 2.94
N THR A 170 -15.31 -24.81 3.49
CA THR A 170 -15.37 -25.76 4.61
C THR A 170 -15.55 -27.21 4.16
N GLY A 171 -15.80 -27.44 2.87
CA GLY A 171 -16.28 -28.70 2.31
C GLY A 171 -17.80 -28.92 2.43
N ASP A 172 -18.45 -28.26 3.40
CA ASP A 172 -19.90 -28.31 3.65
C ASP A 172 -20.61 -26.96 3.34
N GLY A 173 -19.91 -26.05 2.68
CA GLY A 173 -20.34 -24.71 2.32
C GLY A 173 -19.27 -23.65 2.59
N LEU A 174 -19.62 -22.38 2.40
CA LEU A 174 -18.69 -21.26 2.53
C LEU A 174 -18.96 -20.43 3.79
N ILE A 175 -17.89 -19.92 4.38
CA ILE A 175 -17.93 -18.78 5.32
C ILE A 175 -17.29 -17.59 4.62
N ILE A 176 -18.00 -16.47 4.56
CA ILE A 176 -17.47 -15.20 4.04
C ILE A 176 -16.92 -14.37 5.19
N ILE A 177 -15.81 -13.68 4.97
CA ILE A 177 -15.24 -12.70 5.90
C ILE A 177 -15.31 -11.33 5.23
N ASP A 178 -16.02 -10.41 5.89
CA ASP A 178 -16.42 -9.07 5.43
C ASP A 178 -17.29 -9.03 4.17
N ALA A 179 -18.09 -7.97 4.06
CA ALA A 179 -19.16 -7.79 3.09
C ALA A 179 -19.04 -6.47 2.29
N LEU A 180 -17.83 -5.93 2.14
CA LEU A 180 -17.54 -4.75 1.31
C LEU A 180 -18.40 -3.51 1.68
N TYR A 181 -18.44 -2.47 0.83
CA TYR A 181 -19.08 -1.19 1.16
C TYR A 181 -20.60 -1.17 1.03
N ASN A 182 -21.20 -2.01 0.18
CA ASN A 182 -22.62 -1.93 -0.18
C ASN A 182 -23.08 -3.13 -1.03
N GLY A 183 -24.39 -3.26 -1.22
CA GLY A 183 -24.99 -4.31 -2.07
C GLY A 183 -24.56 -4.27 -3.55
N ASP A 184 -24.24 -3.10 -4.10
CA ASP A 184 -23.74 -2.98 -5.47
C ASP A 184 -22.38 -3.68 -5.64
N GLU A 185 -21.51 -3.62 -4.64
CA GLU A 185 -20.24 -4.36 -4.61
C GLU A 185 -20.44 -5.85 -4.36
N ILE A 186 -21.47 -6.25 -3.61
CA ILE A 186 -21.85 -7.66 -3.51
C ILE A 186 -22.20 -8.22 -4.89
N GLU A 187 -23.06 -7.53 -5.65
CA GLU A 187 -23.49 -7.96 -6.98
C GLU A 187 -22.38 -7.91 -8.04
N ARG A 188 -21.45 -6.95 -7.94
CA ARG A 188 -20.45 -6.70 -9.00
C ARG A 188 -19.07 -7.27 -8.71
N VAL A 189 -18.76 -7.58 -7.45
CA VAL A 189 -17.44 -8.06 -7.02
C VAL A 189 -17.55 -9.41 -6.35
N LEU A 190 -18.29 -9.49 -5.25
CA LEU A 190 -18.31 -10.69 -4.41
C LEU A 190 -18.96 -11.89 -5.11
N ILE A 191 -20.18 -11.74 -5.62
CA ILE A 191 -20.92 -12.81 -6.30
C ILE A 191 -20.17 -13.29 -7.54
N PRO A 192 -19.72 -12.42 -8.47
CA PRO A 192 -18.87 -12.84 -9.58
C PRO A 192 -17.57 -13.52 -9.14
N GLY A 193 -17.01 -13.08 -8.00
CA GLY A 193 -15.85 -13.70 -7.36
C GLY A 193 -16.10 -15.16 -6.99
N LEU A 194 -17.19 -15.43 -6.27
CA LEU A 194 -17.62 -16.79 -5.92
C LEU A 194 -17.86 -17.65 -7.17
N GLN A 195 -18.61 -17.11 -8.14
CA GLN A 195 -18.94 -17.82 -9.39
C GLN A 195 -17.72 -18.18 -10.21
N SER A 196 -16.65 -17.38 -10.17
CA SER A 196 -15.39 -17.69 -10.84
C SER A 196 -14.70 -18.96 -10.32
N PHE A 197 -15.04 -19.39 -9.09
CA PHE A 197 -14.59 -20.63 -8.48
C PHE A 197 -15.64 -21.75 -8.51
N GLY A 198 -16.78 -21.52 -9.16
CA GLY A 198 -17.87 -22.48 -9.27
C GLY A 198 -18.79 -22.55 -8.04
N PHE A 199 -18.73 -21.55 -7.16
CA PHE A 199 -19.65 -21.41 -6.03
C PHE A 199 -20.78 -20.45 -6.33
N GLU A 200 -21.89 -20.61 -5.62
CA GLU A 200 -23.03 -19.70 -5.66
C GLU A 200 -23.33 -19.16 -4.26
N MET A 201 -24.14 -18.10 -4.16
CA MET A 201 -24.57 -17.57 -2.85
C MET A 201 -25.32 -18.62 -1.99
N SER A 202 -25.94 -19.64 -2.60
CA SER A 202 -26.58 -20.74 -1.86
C SER A 202 -25.59 -21.64 -1.09
N ASP A 203 -24.31 -21.59 -1.46
CA ASP A 203 -23.24 -22.31 -0.76
C ASP A 203 -22.79 -21.57 0.49
N VAL A 204 -23.03 -20.25 0.58
CA VAL A 204 -22.66 -19.42 1.72
C VAL A 204 -23.55 -19.72 2.93
N LYS A 205 -22.92 -20.21 4.01
CA LYS A 205 -23.59 -20.57 5.26
C LYS A 205 -23.52 -19.48 6.32
N GLY A 206 -22.57 -18.56 6.19
CA GLY A 206 -22.44 -17.43 7.11
C GLY A 206 -21.50 -16.35 6.57
N VAL A 207 -21.73 -15.12 7.03
CA VAL A 207 -20.82 -13.99 6.85
C VAL A 207 -20.35 -13.51 8.21
N ILE A 208 -19.04 -13.37 8.39
CA ILE A 208 -18.43 -12.80 9.59
C ILE A 208 -18.02 -11.36 9.29
N ILE A 209 -18.49 -10.44 10.12
CA ILE A 209 -18.11 -9.03 10.05
C ILE A 209 -16.96 -8.78 11.03
N THR A 210 -15.83 -8.28 10.51
CA THR A 210 -14.67 -7.97 11.35
C THR A 210 -14.96 -6.78 12.27
N HIS A 211 -15.57 -5.71 11.76
CA HIS A 211 -15.92 -4.53 12.56
C HIS A 211 -16.94 -3.59 11.90
N GLU A 212 -17.37 -2.58 12.66
CA GLU A 212 -18.46 -1.64 12.38
C GLU A 212 -18.08 -0.43 11.51
N HIS A 213 -17.10 -0.58 10.60
CA HIS A 213 -16.90 0.40 9.53
C HIS A 213 -17.56 -0.07 8.23
N ILE A 214 -18.16 0.89 7.51
CA ILE A 214 -19.07 0.63 6.39
C ILE A 214 -18.41 -0.20 5.27
N ASP A 215 -17.10 -0.08 5.13
CA ASP A 215 -16.31 -0.79 4.15
C ASP A 215 -16.21 -2.29 4.40
N HIS A 216 -16.59 -2.76 5.60
CA HIS A 216 -16.57 -4.17 5.99
C HIS A 216 -17.96 -4.77 6.19
N TYR A 217 -18.96 -3.99 6.61
CA TYR A 217 -20.33 -4.50 6.83
C TYR A 217 -21.35 -4.03 5.80
N GLY A 218 -21.01 -3.08 4.93
CA GLY A 218 -21.98 -2.32 4.16
C GLY A 218 -22.84 -3.16 3.21
N GLY A 219 -22.32 -4.27 2.69
CA GLY A 219 -23.09 -5.25 1.92
C GLY A 219 -23.84 -6.30 2.75
N ALA A 220 -23.63 -6.38 4.07
CA ALA A 220 -24.15 -7.46 4.92
C ALA A 220 -25.68 -7.42 5.03
N GLY A 221 -26.29 -6.23 5.12
CA GLY A 221 -27.75 -6.09 5.16
C GLY A 221 -28.42 -6.54 3.85
N TYR A 222 -27.77 -6.26 2.70
CA TYR A 222 -28.19 -6.78 1.40
C TYR A 222 -28.11 -8.32 1.38
N ILE A 223 -26.97 -8.89 1.78
CA ILE A 223 -26.76 -10.34 1.80
C ILE A 223 -27.82 -11.03 2.67
N GLN A 224 -28.04 -10.53 3.88
CA GLN A 224 -29.01 -11.09 4.82
C GLN A 224 -30.43 -11.04 4.25
N LYS A 225 -30.82 -9.92 3.65
CA LYS A 225 -32.18 -9.74 3.11
C LYS A 225 -32.44 -10.57 1.86
N GLU A 226 -31.52 -10.60 0.90
CA GLU A 226 -31.75 -11.22 -0.40
C GLU A 226 -31.47 -12.73 -0.39
N PHE A 227 -30.54 -13.20 0.44
CA PHE A 227 -30.13 -14.61 0.48
C PHE A 227 -30.48 -15.33 1.79
N GLY A 228 -30.94 -14.61 2.82
CA GLY A 228 -31.25 -15.21 4.12
C GLY A 228 -30.02 -15.75 4.86
N THR A 229 -28.82 -15.31 4.49
CA THR A 229 -27.56 -15.79 5.05
C THR A 229 -27.38 -15.28 6.48
N THR A 230 -26.94 -16.17 7.37
CA THR A 230 -26.60 -15.83 8.75
C THR A 230 -25.44 -14.86 8.83
N ILE A 231 -25.59 -13.82 9.64
CA ILE A 231 -24.54 -12.82 9.88
C ILE A 231 -24.00 -13.02 11.30
N TYR A 232 -22.68 -13.07 11.42
CA TYR A 232 -21.94 -13.17 12.67
C TYR A 232 -21.19 -11.86 12.90
N ALA A 233 -21.38 -11.23 14.06
CA ALA A 233 -20.64 -10.04 14.45
C ALA A 233 -20.50 -9.97 15.98
N SER A 234 -19.59 -9.14 16.48
CA SER A 234 -19.48 -8.90 17.92
C SER A 234 -20.69 -8.14 18.47
N GLU A 235 -20.89 -8.17 19.79
CA GLU A 235 -21.97 -7.43 20.44
C GLU A 235 -21.88 -5.94 20.12
N GLN A 236 -20.68 -5.35 20.11
CA GLN A 236 -20.47 -3.93 19.84
C GLN A 236 -20.77 -3.56 18.39
N VAL A 237 -20.49 -4.46 17.43
CA VAL A 237 -20.96 -4.26 16.05
C VAL A 237 -22.48 -4.23 16.03
N TRP A 238 -23.15 -5.17 16.72
CA TRP A 238 -24.61 -5.16 16.75
C TRP A 238 -25.21 -3.92 17.43
N GLU A 239 -24.59 -3.43 18.50
CA GLU A 239 -24.98 -2.16 19.15
C GLU A 239 -24.80 -0.97 18.20
N ALA A 240 -23.70 -0.92 17.43
CA ALA A 240 -23.42 0.16 16.49
C ALA A 240 -24.39 0.21 15.30
N LEU A 241 -24.91 -0.96 14.88
CA LEU A 241 -25.79 -1.09 13.72
C LEU A 241 -27.28 -1.09 14.07
N ASP A 242 -27.63 -1.13 15.36
CA ASP A 242 -29.02 -1.24 15.80
C ASP A 242 -29.86 -0.05 15.31
N GLY A 243 -30.99 -0.37 14.66
CA GLY A 243 -31.91 0.63 14.10
C GLY A 243 -31.40 1.45 12.92
N VAL A 244 -30.20 1.16 12.38
CA VAL A 244 -29.66 1.87 11.21
C VAL A 244 -30.23 1.27 9.91
N GLU A 245 -30.86 2.11 9.09
CA GLU A 245 -31.46 1.67 7.83
C GLU A 245 -30.41 1.06 6.87
N GLY A 246 -30.76 -0.06 6.25
CA GLY A 246 -29.88 -0.78 5.31
C GLY A 246 -28.80 -1.65 5.96
N CYS A 247 -28.60 -1.56 7.28
CA CYS A 247 -27.70 -2.43 8.02
C CYS A 247 -28.31 -3.83 8.24
N PRO A 248 -27.49 -4.87 8.48
CA PRO A 248 -27.99 -6.18 8.86
C PRO A 248 -28.76 -6.10 10.19
N VAL A 249 -29.83 -6.88 10.30
CA VAL A 249 -30.53 -7.12 11.55
C VAL A 249 -29.69 -8.06 12.42
N ARG A 250 -29.62 -7.78 13.73
CA ARG A 250 -28.90 -8.60 14.71
C ARG A 250 -29.26 -10.08 14.57
N ASP A 251 -28.24 -10.92 14.44
CA ASP A 251 -28.35 -12.37 14.30
C ASP A 251 -27.39 -13.07 15.27
N GLN A 252 -26.29 -13.67 14.80
CA GLN A 252 -25.38 -14.40 15.68
C GLN A 252 -24.33 -13.46 16.28
N THR A 253 -24.19 -13.51 17.61
CA THR A 253 -23.19 -12.72 18.33
C THR A 253 -21.94 -13.56 18.56
N LEU A 254 -20.78 -13.02 18.19
CA LEU A 254 -19.47 -13.61 18.48
C LEU A 254 -18.87 -12.97 19.72
N ALA A 255 -18.58 -13.80 20.72
CA ALA A 255 -17.75 -13.45 21.85
C ALA A 255 -16.27 -13.77 21.58
N ASP A 256 -15.42 -13.32 22.50
CA ASP A 256 -14.00 -13.60 22.47
C ASP A 256 -13.70 -15.11 22.61
N GLY A 257 -12.99 -15.68 21.64
CA GLY A 257 -12.64 -17.09 21.58
C GLY A 257 -13.72 -18.00 20.99
N ASP A 258 -14.85 -17.44 20.53
CA ASP A 258 -15.92 -18.22 19.91
C ASP A 258 -15.48 -18.86 18.60
N LYS A 259 -16.12 -19.98 18.28
CA LYS A 259 -15.89 -20.70 17.03
C LYS A 259 -17.10 -20.61 16.12
N VAL A 260 -16.84 -20.37 14.84
CA VAL A 260 -17.84 -20.54 13.78
C VAL A 260 -17.58 -21.87 13.11
N THR A 261 -18.52 -22.79 13.26
CA THR A 261 -18.41 -24.18 12.80
C THR A 261 -19.44 -24.46 11.72
N ILE A 262 -18.97 -24.89 10.55
CA ILE A 262 -19.80 -25.43 9.46
C ILE A 262 -19.27 -26.82 9.14
N GLY A 263 -20.12 -27.83 9.30
CA GLY A 263 -19.71 -29.22 9.12
C GLY A 263 -18.58 -29.62 10.07
N GLY A 264 -17.51 -30.19 9.52
CA GLY A 264 -16.28 -30.56 10.25
C GLY A 264 -15.26 -29.43 10.42
N TYR A 265 -15.48 -28.26 9.83
CA TYR A 265 -14.52 -27.15 9.81
C TYR A 265 -14.86 -26.11 10.87
N SER A 266 -13.85 -25.52 11.52
CA SER A 266 -14.04 -24.44 12.49
C SER A 266 -12.93 -23.40 12.39
N LEU A 267 -13.31 -22.13 12.38
CA LEU A 267 -12.41 -21.00 12.62
C LEU A 267 -12.75 -20.37 13.97
N THR A 268 -11.80 -19.63 14.55
CA THR A 268 -11.98 -18.99 15.87
C THR A 268 -11.92 -17.48 15.74
N ALA A 269 -12.80 -16.76 16.44
CA ALA A 269 -12.85 -15.31 16.47
C ALA A 269 -12.37 -14.78 17.84
N TYR A 270 -11.54 -13.74 17.83
CA TYR A 270 -10.99 -13.11 19.02
C TYR A 270 -11.31 -11.61 19.01
N HIS A 271 -11.75 -11.09 20.15
CA HIS A 271 -12.06 -9.67 20.30
C HIS A 271 -10.75 -8.87 20.39
N THR A 272 -10.55 -7.97 19.44
CA THR A 272 -9.35 -7.14 19.29
C THR A 272 -9.74 -5.66 19.13
N PRO A 273 -10.35 -5.04 20.15
CA PRO A 273 -10.83 -3.67 20.09
C PRO A 273 -9.70 -2.65 19.93
N GLY A 274 -10.07 -1.42 19.59
CA GLY A 274 -9.17 -0.27 19.54
C GLY A 274 -9.28 0.50 18.24
N HIS A 275 -9.17 -0.18 17.08
CA HIS A 275 -9.54 0.46 15.81
C HIS A 275 -11.01 0.89 15.80
N SER A 276 -11.85 -0.03 16.28
CA SER A 276 -13.23 0.21 16.69
C SER A 276 -13.54 -0.64 17.93
N PRO A 277 -14.59 -0.32 18.70
CA PRO A 277 -15.05 -1.15 19.81
C PRO A 277 -15.35 -2.60 19.44
N GLY A 278 -15.92 -2.84 18.25
CA GLY A 278 -16.38 -4.16 17.83
C GLY A 278 -15.39 -5.03 17.06
N CYS A 279 -14.15 -4.58 16.87
CA CYS A 279 -13.14 -5.30 16.08
C CYS A 279 -12.92 -6.75 16.54
N MET A 280 -13.02 -7.68 15.58
CA MET A 280 -12.72 -9.09 15.71
C MET A 280 -11.57 -9.49 14.77
N SER A 281 -10.65 -10.30 15.27
CA SER A 281 -9.59 -10.95 14.49
C SER A 281 -9.83 -12.46 14.45
N LEU A 282 -9.37 -13.14 13.39
CA LEU A 282 -9.74 -14.54 13.12
C LEU A 282 -8.52 -15.45 13.02
N MET A 283 -8.65 -16.67 13.53
CA MET A 283 -7.72 -17.79 13.30
C MET A 283 -8.41 -18.80 12.37
N ILE A 284 -7.86 -18.95 11.16
CA ILE A 284 -8.50 -19.65 10.03
C ILE A 284 -7.59 -20.81 9.60
N PRO A 285 -7.99 -22.07 9.84
CA PRO A 285 -7.25 -23.22 9.32
C PRO A 285 -7.23 -23.21 7.79
N VAL A 286 -6.05 -23.24 7.20
CA VAL A 286 -5.88 -23.23 5.74
C VAL A 286 -4.92 -24.32 5.30
N THR A 287 -5.00 -24.75 4.06
CA THR A 287 -4.06 -25.72 3.48
C THR A 287 -3.37 -25.17 2.25
N ASP A 288 -2.07 -25.40 2.11
CA ASP A 288 -1.30 -25.05 0.91
C ASP A 288 -0.69 -26.32 0.30
N ASN A 289 -1.21 -26.74 -0.86
CA ASN A 289 -0.83 -28.00 -1.49
C ASN A 289 -1.01 -29.23 -0.59
N GLY A 290 -2.07 -29.23 0.22
CA GLY A 290 -2.39 -30.27 1.19
C GLY A 290 -1.64 -30.16 2.53
N GLU A 291 -0.66 -29.27 2.67
CA GLU A 291 0.01 -29.02 3.94
C GLU A 291 -0.81 -28.07 4.81
N PRO A 292 -1.09 -28.40 6.09
CA PRO A 292 -1.88 -27.58 6.97
C PRO A 292 -1.10 -26.37 7.52
N HIS A 293 -1.79 -25.23 7.57
CA HIS A 293 -1.33 -23.96 8.09
C HIS A 293 -2.44 -23.29 8.91
N LEU A 294 -2.07 -22.27 9.68
CA LEU A 294 -3.03 -21.45 10.41
C LEU A 294 -2.83 -19.97 10.01
N ALA A 295 -3.85 -19.40 9.37
CA ALA A 295 -3.85 -18.00 9.00
C ALA A 295 -4.47 -17.16 10.12
N GLY A 296 -3.76 -16.11 10.54
CA GLY A 296 -4.29 -15.07 11.41
C GLY A 296 -4.70 -13.86 10.58
N LEU A 297 -5.99 -13.50 10.62
CA LEU A 297 -6.51 -12.27 10.03
C LEU A 297 -6.69 -11.22 11.13
N TYR A 298 -5.93 -10.12 11.06
CA TYR A 298 -6.14 -8.99 11.97
C TYR A 298 -7.20 -8.04 11.41
N GLY A 299 -8.35 -7.94 12.08
CA GLY A 299 -9.57 -7.34 11.53
C GLY A 299 -9.77 -5.85 11.76
N GLY A 300 -8.74 -5.11 12.19
CA GLY A 300 -8.88 -3.69 12.53
C GLY A 300 -7.58 -2.95 12.63
N GLY A 301 -6.93 -2.70 11.49
CA GLY A 301 -5.62 -2.06 11.49
C GLY A 301 -5.64 -0.53 11.53
N GLY A 302 -6.72 0.18 11.23
CA GLY A 302 -6.67 1.65 11.21
C GLY A 302 -6.31 2.24 12.58
N VAL A 303 -5.40 3.23 12.64
CA VAL A 303 -5.03 3.84 13.93
C VAL A 303 -6.17 4.77 14.38
N PRO A 304 -6.76 4.57 15.57
CA PRO A 304 -7.88 5.37 16.05
C PRO A 304 -7.46 6.79 16.43
N SER A 305 -8.43 7.69 16.58
CA SER A 305 -8.18 9.12 16.83
C SER A 305 -7.84 9.42 18.29
N SER A 306 -8.50 8.77 19.26
CA SER A 306 -8.31 9.03 20.69
C SER A 306 -7.04 8.38 21.24
N ALA A 307 -6.54 8.85 22.39
CA ALA A 307 -5.40 8.23 23.07
C ALA A 307 -5.77 6.89 23.72
N GLY A 308 -6.95 6.82 24.36
CA GLY A 308 -7.43 5.60 25.01
C GLY A 308 -7.59 4.45 24.02
N ASP A 309 -8.21 4.70 22.86
CA ASP A 309 -8.40 3.66 21.84
C ASP A 309 -7.07 3.17 21.24
N LYS A 310 -6.05 4.03 21.20
CA LYS A 310 -4.69 3.64 20.78
C LYS A 310 -4.07 2.67 21.77
N VAL A 311 -4.21 2.93 23.08
CA VAL A 311 -3.76 2.01 24.13
C VAL A 311 -4.48 0.67 23.98
N THR A 312 -5.81 0.69 23.84
CA THR A 312 -6.62 -0.51 23.60
C THR A 312 -6.15 -1.27 22.35
N GLN A 313 -5.86 -0.57 21.25
CA GLN A 313 -5.37 -1.20 20.02
C GLN A 313 -3.99 -1.84 20.21
N MET A 314 -3.09 -1.20 20.96
CA MET A 314 -1.77 -1.75 21.27
C MET A 314 -1.87 -3.00 22.13
N GLU A 315 -2.77 -3.01 23.12
CA GLU A 315 -3.07 -4.20 23.93
C GLU A 315 -3.63 -5.33 23.06
N SER A 316 -4.52 -5.02 22.11
CA SER A 316 -5.04 -5.99 21.13
C SER A 316 -3.95 -6.56 20.22
N PHE A 317 -3.01 -5.73 19.74
CA PHE A 317 -1.85 -6.23 18.96
C PHE A 317 -0.98 -7.17 19.78
N ALA A 318 -0.69 -6.81 21.04
CA ALA A 318 0.12 -7.64 21.94
C ALA A 318 -0.58 -8.98 22.21
N ARG A 319 -1.87 -8.96 22.58
CA ARG A 319 -2.66 -10.16 22.83
C ARG A 319 -2.78 -11.04 21.59
N PHE A 320 -3.03 -10.47 20.41
CA PHE A 320 -3.11 -11.27 19.19
C PHE A 320 -1.74 -11.86 18.81
N ALA A 321 -0.62 -11.19 19.12
CA ALA A 321 0.71 -11.75 18.94
C ALA A 321 0.97 -12.96 19.84
N GLU A 322 0.51 -12.93 21.09
CA GLU A 322 0.55 -14.09 21.99
C GLU A 322 -0.26 -15.25 21.40
N LEU A 323 -1.49 -15.00 20.92
CA LEU A 323 -2.31 -16.03 20.29
C LEU A 323 -1.67 -16.62 19.02
N VAL A 324 -1.01 -15.79 18.21
CA VAL A 324 -0.24 -16.21 17.03
C VAL A 324 0.90 -17.14 17.43
N GLU A 325 1.65 -16.81 18.48
CA GLU A 325 2.76 -17.63 18.98
C GLU A 325 2.27 -18.95 19.59
N GLU A 326 1.26 -18.89 20.45
CA GLU A 326 0.69 -20.04 21.16
C GLU A 326 0.05 -21.05 20.20
N GLN A 327 -0.65 -20.58 19.16
CA GLN A 327 -1.37 -21.44 18.21
C GLN A 327 -0.55 -21.79 16.97
N GLY A 328 0.63 -21.18 16.81
CA GLY A 328 1.50 -21.41 15.67
C GLY A 328 0.95 -20.85 14.35
N ALA A 329 0.22 -19.73 14.41
CA ALA A 329 -0.28 -19.06 13.20
C ALA A 329 0.89 -18.51 12.37
N ASP A 330 1.06 -19.04 11.18
CA ASP A 330 2.22 -18.77 10.33
C ASP A 330 1.88 -18.04 9.03
N ALA A 331 0.58 -17.84 8.76
CA ALA A 331 0.10 -17.05 7.64
C ALA A 331 -0.54 -15.73 8.09
N LEU A 332 -0.11 -14.62 7.49
CA LEU A 332 -0.57 -13.27 7.80
C LEU A 332 -1.66 -12.84 6.81
N LEU A 333 -2.84 -12.50 7.32
CA LEU A 333 -3.94 -11.89 6.58
C LEU A 333 -4.39 -10.59 7.26
N SER A 334 -5.04 -9.72 6.50
CA SER A 334 -5.69 -8.52 7.01
C SER A 334 -6.96 -8.24 6.22
N ASN A 335 -7.82 -7.39 6.78
CA ASN A 335 -9.04 -6.92 6.13
C ASN A 335 -8.79 -5.81 5.07
N HIS A 336 -7.56 -5.35 4.91
CA HIS A 336 -7.16 -4.44 3.83
C HIS A 336 -5.92 -4.96 3.09
N VAL A 337 -5.94 -4.87 1.75
CA VAL A 337 -4.89 -5.43 0.88
C VAL A 337 -3.50 -4.84 1.10
N THR A 338 -3.43 -3.65 1.68
CA THR A 338 -2.17 -2.93 1.96
C THR A 338 -1.50 -3.36 3.25
N GLN A 339 -2.21 -4.10 4.11
CA GLN A 339 -1.74 -4.50 5.43
C GLN A 339 -1.12 -5.90 5.44
N ASP A 340 -1.55 -6.78 4.55
CA ASP A 340 -1.00 -8.13 4.34
C ASP A 340 -0.32 -8.29 2.97
N ARG A 341 -0.30 -7.22 2.17
CA ARG A 341 0.23 -7.17 0.80
C ARG A 341 -0.54 -8.08 -0.17
N SER A 342 -1.84 -8.27 0.04
CA SER A 342 -2.67 -9.18 -0.76
C SER A 342 -2.46 -9.02 -2.27
N LEU A 343 -2.45 -7.80 -2.83
CA LEU A 343 -2.26 -7.61 -4.28
C LEU A 343 -0.92 -8.19 -4.78
N GLN A 344 0.15 -8.00 -4.02
CA GLN A 344 1.46 -8.58 -4.34
C GLN A 344 1.45 -10.09 -4.17
N ASN A 345 0.88 -10.58 -3.07
CA ASN A 345 0.84 -12.00 -2.75
C ASN A 345 0.04 -12.78 -3.80
N LEU A 346 -1.11 -12.25 -4.22
CA LEU A 346 -1.95 -12.84 -5.27
C LEU A 346 -1.25 -12.84 -6.63
N GLU A 347 -0.51 -11.79 -6.98
CA GLU A 347 0.27 -11.76 -8.22
C GLU A 347 1.38 -12.81 -8.24
N ILE A 348 2.07 -13.00 -7.11
CA ILE A 348 3.06 -14.08 -6.95
C ILE A 348 2.38 -15.45 -7.10
N LEU A 349 1.23 -15.66 -6.46
CA LEU A 349 0.48 -16.92 -6.54
C LEU A 349 -0.03 -17.19 -7.96
N ALA A 350 -0.41 -16.16 -8.72
CA ALA A 350 -0.85 -16.31 -10.11
C ALA A 350 0.27 -16.83 -11.04
N HIS A 351 1.53 -16.66 -10.67
CA HIS A 351 2.72 -17.13 -11.39
C HIS A 351 3.44 -18.29 -10.69
N ARG A 352 2.85 -18.81 -9.60
CA ARG A 352 3.39 -19.95 -8.86
C ARG A 352 3.12 -21.22 -9.64
N GLU A 353 4.18 -21.90 -10.05
CA GLU A 353 4.09 -23.18 -10.74
C GLU A 353 4.33 -24.31 -9.74
N CYS A 354 3.41 -25.26 -9.68
CA CYS A 354 3.53 -26.42 -8.81
C CYS A 354 3.48 -27.70 -9.65
N SER A 355 4.52 -28.52 -9.55
CA SER A 355 4.56 -29.86 -10.14
C SER A 355 3.93 -30.87 -9.19
N GLN A 356 3.08 -31.76 -9.71
CA GLN A 356 2.73 -32.97 -8.98
C GLN A 356 4.00 -33.82 -8.82
N GLY A 357 4.33 -34.19 -7.58
CA GLY A 357 5.34 -35.22 -7.33
C GLY A 357 4.85 -36.59 -7.79
N GLY A 358 5.73 -37.60 -7.78
CA GLY A 358 5.31 -38.99 -7.95
C GLY A 358 4.27 -39.43 -6.91
N GLU A 359 3.66 -40.61 -7.07
CA GLU A 359 2.77 -41.18 -6.04
C GLU A 359 3.46 -41.21 -4.66
N GLY A 360 2.91 -40.48 -3.70
CA GLY A 360 3.46 -40.36 -2.34
C GLY A 360 4.49 -39.23 -2.13
N GLU A 361 4.80 -38.44 -3.15
CA GLU A 361 5.65 -37.25 -3.02
C GLU A 361 4.81 -35.98 -2.82
N ALA A 362 5.26 -35.11 -1.90
CA ALA A 362 4.64 -33.81 -1.69
C ALA A 362 4.72 -32.97 -2.97
N LYS A 363 3.65 -32.24 -3.26
CA LYS A 363 3.58 -31.33 -4.39
C LYS A 363 4.61 -30.21 -4.19
N SER A 364 5.51 -30.03 -5.14
CA SER A 364 6.60 -29.04 -5.08
C SER A 364 6.27 -27.84 -5.94
N CYS A 365 6.52 -26.64 -5.44
CA CYS A 365 6.28 -25.38 -6.15
C CYS A 365 7.57 -24.57 -6.31
N ASN A 366 7.66 -23.80 -7.40
CA ASN A 366 8.79 -22.92 -7.69
C ASN A 366 8.92 -21.72 -6.71
N ALA A 367 7.88 -21.46 -5.91
CA ALA A 367 7.86 -20.48 -4.84
C ALA A 367 7.01 -20.98 -3.66
N ARG A 368 7.31 -20.50 -2.45
CA ARG A 368 6.43 -20.67 -1.27
C ARG A 368 5.18 -19.79 -1.45
N ASN A 369 4.08 -20.18 -0.83
CA ASN A 369 2.94 -19.29 -0.67
C ASN A 369 3.36 -18.03 0.11
N PRO A 370 3.23 -16.81 -0.46
CA PRO A 370 3.74 -15.58 0.14
C PRO A 370 2.96 -15.12 1.38
N TYR A 371 1.75 -15.62 1.60
CA TYR A 371 1.02 -15.36 2.85
C TYR A 371 1.65 -16.07 4.05
N ILE A 372 2.38 -17.17 3.82
CA ILE A 372 3.02 -17.96 4.88
C ILE A 372 4.36 -17.32 5.26
N VAL A 373 4.30 -16.44 6.24
CA VAL A 373 5.40 -15.57 6.69
C VAL A 373 6.23 -16.21 7.81
N GLY A 374 5.66 -17.19 8.51
CA GLY A 374 6.23 -17.77 9.73
C GLY A 374 5.86 -16.97 11.00
N VAL A 375 5.75 -17.67 12.12
CA VAL A 375 5.31 -17.14 13.42
C VAL A 375 6.16 -15.94 13.86
N ASP A 376 7.49 -16.03 13.82
CA ASP A 376 8.39 -14.93 14.21
C ASP A 376 8.12 -13.65 13.42
N ARG A 377 7.98 -13.75 12.09
CA ARG A 377 7.71 -12.57 11.25
C ARG A 377 6.34 -12.00 11.54
N PHE A 378 5.33 -12.84 11.79
CA PHE A 378 3.98 -12.37 12.13
C PHE A 378 3.97 -11.64 13.48
N VAL A 379 4.59 -12.19 14.52
CA VAL A 379 4.71 -11.51 15.82
C VAL A 379 5.41 -10.16 15.67
N ARG A 380 6.53 -10.09 14.92
CA ARG A 380 7.23 -8.83 14.64
C ARG A 380 6.38 -7.84 13.83
N TYR A 381 5.53 -8.33 12.94
CA TYR A 381 4.57 -7.49 12.21
C TYR A 381 3.60 -6.80 13.17
N LEU A 382 3.00 -7.53 14.12
CA LEU A 382 2.08 -6.97 15.11
C LEU A 382 2.78 -5.97 16.05
N GLN A 383 4.01 -6.29 16.47
CA GLN A 383 4.87 -5.34 17.21
C GLN A 383 5.14 -4.07 16.41
N THR A 384 5.42 -4.20 15.11
CA THR A 384 5.61 -3.05 14.21
C THR A 384 4.36 -2.20 14.12
N MET A 385 3.18 -2.82 14.04
CA MET A 385 1.90 -2.10 14.02
C MET A 385 1.68 -1.32 15.32
N SER A 386 1.99 -1.92 16.48
CA SER A 386 1.97 -1.24 17.78
C SER A 386 2.90 -0.02 17.82
N ILE A 387 4.14 -0.15 17.32
CA ILE A 387 5.06 0.99 17.21
C ILE A 387 4.48 2.09 16.32
N CYS A 388 3.82 1.76 15.21
CA CYS A 388 3.17 2.75 14.36
C CYS A 388 2.04 3.52 15.05
N VAL A 389 1.33 2.88 15.99
CA VAL A 389 0.32 3.53 16.84
C VAL A 389 0.99 4.57 17.73
N GLU A 390 2.08 4.22 18.42
CA GLU A 390 2.83 5.13 19.28
C GLU A 390 3.44 6.30 18.49
N VAL A 391 3.99 6.04 17.30
CA VAL A 391 4.52 7.09 16.42
C VAL A 391 3.42 8.07 16.02
N THR A 392 2.21 7.57 15.75
CA THR A 392 1.05 8.40 15.44
C THR A 392 0.61 9.24 16.65
N ALA A 393 0.60 8.66 17.85
CA ALA A 393 0.31 9.40 19.08
C ALA A 393 1.34 10.51 19.33
N ALA A 394 2.63 10.20 19.23
CA ALA A 394 3.72 11.16 19.44
C ALA A 394 3.67 12.32 18.44
N ARG A 395 3.30 12.06 17.18
CA ARG A 395 3.06 13.09 16.16
C ARG A 395 1.89 14.01 16.51
N ASN A 396 0.82 13.44 17.07
CA ASN A 396 -0.38 14.18 17.44
C ASN A 396 -0.31 14.80 18.84
N ASN A 397 0.86 14.78 19.49
CA ASN A 397 1.06 15.24 20.87
C ASN A 397 0.11 14.55 21.88
N GLN A 398 -0.16 13.27 21.67
CA GLN A 398 -1.01 12.48 22.55
C GLN A 398 -0.13 11.70 23.52
N ASP A 399 -0.47 11.78 24.80
CA ASP A 399 0.15 10.95 25.81
C ASP A 399 -0.67 9.66 25.98
N LEU A 400 0.03 8.51 25.96
CA LEU A 400 -0.59 7.19 26.05
C LEU A 400 -0.47 6.58 27.44
N TYR A 401 0.33 7.17 28.32
CA TYR A 401 0.72 6.54 29.59
C TYR A 401 0.37 7.37 30.85
N TYR A 402 -0.58 8.31 30.74
CA TYR A 402 -0.97 9.21 31.84
C TYR A 402 -2.47 9.35 32.03
#